data_AF-A0A9P5W260-F1
#
_entry.id   AF-A0A9P5W260-F1
#
_cell.length_a   1.000
_cell.length_b   1.000
_cell.length_c   1.000
_cell.angle_alpha   90.00
_cell.angle_beta   90.00
_cell.angle_gamma   90.00
#
_symmetry.space_group_name_H-M   'P 1'
#
loop_
_entity.id
_entity.type
_entity.pdbx_description
1 polymer ?
#
loop_
_entity_poly.entity_id
_entity_poly.type
_entity_poly.pdbx_seq_one_letter_code
_entity_poly.pdbx_strand_id
1 'polypeptide(L)'
;MHFFKSLLLVCTTVVVVLAQLEHDALVSSTHFIGIDTTILGQSGVDIFRDRRNHASAVASILLATARRAGFRPHQKGVITDWDVFGQFVHQSTRFPAVRPQIEYGSELDLNGDREQFKEAIERAYHPKVNQPKAVANALEKLIPTQLLPGAKIQFWVLMHITLLNEPRRDVTFELAYIALRLKTDRKTGAVKIVPQTASFSANAYKIDSDLLIQQAKNYARQIPTFGVRTFLRELSTADREELDVQRLKSCLEGNVKDNKDHEKDLVYSRSGQHSSPSHAFFSSSSQLKVQN
;
A
#
# COMPACT_ATOMS: atom_id res chain seq x y z
N MET A 1 -38.85 -32.01 15.64
CA MET A 1 -37.40 -31.96 15.34
C MET A 1 -37.13 -30.71 14.52
N HIS A 2 -36.68 -29.63 15.16
CA HIS A 2 -36.33 -28.38 14.49
C HIS A 2 -34.87 -28.45 14.02
N PHE A 3 -34.65 -28.42 12.71
CA PHE A 3 -33.34 -28.17 12.11
C PHE A 3 -33.02 -26.68 12.21
N PHE A 4 -32.23 -26.28 13.19
CA PHE A 4 -31.54 -24.99 13.15
C PHE A 4 -30.44 -25.07 12.09
N LYS A 5 -30.71 -24.56 10.89
CA LYS A 5 -29.69 -24.18 9.92
C LYS A 5 -29.04 -22.89 10.42
N SER A 6 -27.99 -23.03 11.23
CA SER A 6 -27.09 -21.91 11.54
C SER A 6 -26.26 -21.60 10.30
N LEU A 7 -26.75 -20.67 9.48
CA LEU A 7 -25.94 -20.00 8.47
C LEU A 7 -24.99 -19.05 9.22
N LEU A 8 -23.79 -19.53 9.55
CA LEU A 8 -22.69 -18.68 9.94
C LEU A 8 -22.22 -17.92 8.69
N LEU A 9 -22.81 -16.74 8.51
CA LEU A 9 -22.35 -15.74 7.56
C LEU A 9 -21.05 -15.17 8.11
N VAL A 10 -19.94 -15.86 7.85
CA VAL A 10 -18.60 -15.33 8.09
C VAL A 10 -18.37 -14.25 7.03
N CYS A 11 -18.89 -13.05 7.31
CA CYS A 11 -18.38 -11.83 6.72
C CYS A 11 -16.92 -11.71 7.18
N THR A 12 -15.99 -12.11 6.33
CA THR A 12 -14.57 -11.76 6.44
C THR A 12 -14.43 -10.26 6.22
N THR A 13 -14.82 -9.48 7.22
CA THR A 13 -14.51 -8.06 7.36
C THR A 13 -13.05 -7.91 7.77
N VAL A 14 -12.13 -8.21 6.86
CA VAL A 14 -10.74 -7.73 6.93
C VAL A 14 -10.68 -6.39 6.19
N VAL A 15 -11.40 -5.41 6.76
CA VAL A 15 -11.34 -4.00 6.35
C VAL A 15 -10.88 -3.12 7.53
N VAL A 16 -10.65 -3.68 8.72
CA VAL A 16 -10.49 -2.89 9.94
C VAL A 16 -9.19 -3.24 10.67
N VAL A 17 -8.05 -2.76 10.15
CA VAL A 17 -6.91 -2.29 10.99
C VAL A 17 -6.19 -1.07 10.35
N LEU A 18 -6.58 -0.61 9.15
CA LEU A 18 -6.00 0.62 8.57
C LEU A 18 -6.78 1.90 8.92
N ALA A 19 -7.98 1.79 9.47
CA ALA A 19 -8.93 2.91 9.58
C ALA A 19 -8.82 3.77 10.86
N GLN A 20 -7.89 3.49 11.78
CA GLN A 20 -7.83 4.22 13.07
C GLN A 20 -6.42 4.65 13.52
N LEU A 21 -5.41 4.43 12.70
CA LEU A 21 -4.08 4.95 12.97
C LEU A 21 -3.92 6.23 12.16
N GLU A 22 -3.94 7.38 12.84
CA GLU A 22 -3.41 8.62 12.28
C GLU A 22 -1.93 8.35 12.01
N HIS A 23 -1.55 8.07 10.75
CA HIS A 23 -0.14 8.02 10.38
C HIS A 23 0.24 9.22 9.53
N ASP A 24 1.42 9.75 9.82
CA ASP A 24 1.90 11.00 9.24
C ASP A 24 2.70 10.77 7.96
N ALA A 25 3.37 9.61 7.85
CA ALA A 25 4.34 9.35 6.80
C ALA A 25 4.40 7.87 6.40
N LEU A 26 4.56 7.64 5.10
CA LEU A 26 4.87 6.34 4.53
C LEU A 26 6.10 6.43 3.64
N VAL A 27 6.99 5.47 3.81
CA VAL A 27 8.15 5.22 2.95
C VAL A 27 8.13 3.77 2.49
N SER A 28 8.72 3.51 1.33
CA SER A 28 8.67 2.18 0.74
C SER A 28 10.00 1.75 0.16
N SER A 29 10.30 0.47 0.21
CA SER A 29 11.36 -0.14 -0.57
C SER A 29 10.79 -1.30 -1.36
N THR A 30 11.48 -1.66 -2.42
CA THR A 30 11.12 -2.82 -3.23
C THR A 30 12.35 -3.67 -3.49
N HIS A 31 12.15 -4.98 -3.60
CA HIS A 31 13.19 -5.92 -3.91
C HIS A 31 12.70 -6.97 -4.90
N PHE A 32 13.65 -7.53 -5.65
CA PHE A 32 13.40 -8.62 -6.58
C PHE A 32 14.31 -9.79 -6.25
N ILE A 33 13.72 -10.98 -6.11
CA ILE A 33 14.43 -12.23 -5.86
C ILE A 33 14.14 -13.16 -7.02
N GLY A 34 15.19 -13.60 -7.71
CA GLY A 34 15.08 -14.49 -8.86
C GLY A 34 15.89 -14.00 -10.06
N ILE A 35 15.58 -14.56 -11.22
CA ILE A 35 16.21 -14.19 -12.49
C ILE A 35 15.26 -13.24 -13.24
N ASP A 36 15.75 -12.06 -13.60
CA ASP A 36 15.01 -11.14 -14.46
C ASP A 36 15.13 -11.64 -15.89
N THR A 37 14.08 -12.31 -16.35
CA THR A 37 13.95 -12.86 -17.70
C THR A 37 13.23 -11.91 -18.65
N THR A 38 13.03 -10.64 -18.27
CA THR A 38 12.39 -9.63 -19.12
C THR A 38 13.17 -9.45 -20.43
N ILE A 39 12.51 -9.64 -21.57
CA ILE A 39 13.07 -9.29 -22.88
C ILE A 39 12.58 -7.89 -23.26
N LEU A 40 13.47 -6.89 -23.14
CA LEU A 40 13.19 -5.51 -23.53
C LEU A 40 12.89 -5.46 -25.05
N GLY A 41 11.75 -4.88 -25.43
CA GLY A 41 11.31 -4.75 -26.82
C GLY A 41 10.29 -5.80 -27.29
N GLN A 42 9.92 -6.77 -26.47
CA GLN A 42 8.78 -7.65 -26.77
C GLN A 42 7.45 -6.90 -26.78
N SER A 43 6.49 -7.43 -27.55
CA SER A 43 5.14 -6.88 -27.56
C SER A 43 4.51 -7.01 -26.18
N GLY A 44 3.65 -6.06 -25.80
CA GLY A 44 2.99 -6.12 -24.50
C GLY A 44 2.20 -7.42 -24.29
N VAL A 45 1.64 -7.98 -25.36
CA VAL A 45 0.95 -9.27 -25.32
C VAL A 45 1.89 -10.40 -24.89
N ASP A 46 3.13 -10.42 -25.39
CA ASP A 46 4.11 -11.46 -25.09
C ASP A 46 4.63 -11.37 -23.64
N ILE A 47 4.65 -10.17 -23.06
CA ILE A 47 4.96 -9.98 -21.64
C ILE A 47 3.92 -10.68 -20.75
N PHE A 48 2.63 -10.57 -21.08
CA PHE A 48 1.56 -11.21 -20.31
C PHE A 48 1.30 -12.68 -20.70
N ARG A 49 1.72 -13.11 -21.89
CA ARG A 49 1.47 -14.46 -22.42
C ARG A 49 2.61 -15.44 -22.13
N ASP A 50 3.85 -14.98 -22.15
CA ASP A 50 4.98 -15.88 -21.89
C ASP A 50 5.24 -15.94 -20.38
N ARG A 51 5.12 -17.14 -19.80
CA ARG A 51 5.38 -17.37 -18.36
C ARG A 51 6.75 -16.89 -17.93
N ARG A 52 7.74 -16.89 -18.83
CA ARG A 52 9.09 -16.37 -18.55
C ARG A 52 9.08 -14.87 -18.28
N ASN A 53 8.10 -14.12 -18.77
CA ASN A 53 8.00 -12.67 -18.55
C ASN A 53 7.03 -12.29 -17.42
N HIS A 54 6.46 -13.25 -16.69
CA HIS A 54 5.44 -12.93 -15.70
C HIS A 54 5.96 -12.06 -14.56
N ALA A 55 7.26 -12.09 -14.24
CA ALA A 55 7.85 -11.13 -13.30
C ALA A 55 7.65 -9.67 -13.78
N SER A 56 7.91 -9.41 -15.06
CA SER A 56 7.70 -8.11 -15.70
C SER A 56 6.21 -7.78 -15.82
N ALA A 57 5.36 -8.77 -16.11
CA ALA A 57 3.91 -8.58 -16.14
C ALA A 57 3.39 -8.11 -14.76
N VAL A 58 3.87 -8.74 -13.68
CA VAL A 58 3.47 -8.42 -12.30
C VAL A 58 4.03 -7.08 -11.87
N ALA A 59 5.31 -6.79 -12.18
CA ALA A 59 5.90 -5.47 -12.02
C ALA A 59 5.06 -4.39 -12.74
N SER A 60 4.56 -4.69 -13.94
CA SER A 60 3.71 -3.78 -14.72
C SER A 60 2.35 -3.57 -14.09
N ILE A 61 1.73 -4.63 -13.57
CA ILE A 61 0.45 -4.56 -12.83
C ILE A 61 0.62 -3.69 -11.59
N LEU A 62 1.64 -3.95 -10.76
CA LEU A 62 1.91 -3.20 -9.54
C LEU A 62 2.20 -1.72 -9.83
N LEU A 63 2.95 -1.42 -10.88
CA LEU A 63 3.19 -0.03 -11.29
C LEU A 63 1.92 0.65 -11.81
N ALA A 64 1.11 -0.05 -12.60
CA ALA A 64 -0.13 0.53 -13.12
C ALA A 64 -1.14 0.82 -12.01
N THR A 65 -1.30 -0.09 -11.05
CA THR A 65 -2.17 0.13 -9.87
C THR A 65 -1.63 1.26 -9.00
N ALA A 66 -0.31 1.30 -8.75
CA ALA A 66 0.32 2.39 -8.02
C ALA A 66 0.08 3.75 -8.70
N ARG A 67 0.27 3.84 -10.02
CA ARG A 67 0.05 5.08 -10.78
C ARG A 67 -1.40 5.54 -10.76
N ARG A 68 -2.36 4.61 -10.85
CA ARG A 68 -3.81 4.90 -10.75
C ARG A 68 -4.20 5.38 -9.35
N ALA A 69 -3.63 4.77 -8.31
CA ALA A 69 -3.83 5.19 -6.92
C ALA A 69 -3.07 6.48 -6.54
N GLY A 70 -2.19 7.00 -7.40
CA GLY A 70 -1.33 8.14 -7.08
C GLY A 70 -0.15 7.80 -6.15
N PHE A 71 0.10 6.51 -5.91
CA PHE A 71 1.20 5.99 -5.10
C PHE A 71 2.51 6.08 -5.90
N ARG A 72 3.29 7.13 -5.62
CA ARG A 72 4.52 7.46 -6.38
C ARG A 72 5.68 7.80 -5.45
N PRO A 73 6.13 6.85 -4.62
CA PRO A 73 7.18 7.07 -3.62
C PRO A 73 8.49 7.55 -4.25
N HIS A 74 8.87 7.05 -5.42
CA HIS A 74 10.06 7.56 -6.11
C HIS A 74 9.94 9.04 -6.49
N GLN A 75 8.75 9.53 -6.84
CA GLN A 75 8.58 10.95 -7.21
C GLN A 75 8.46 11.82 -5.95
N LYS A 76 7.52 11.46 -5.07
CA LYS A 76 7.11 12.22 -3.89
C LYS A 76 8.03 12.07 -2.68
N GLY A 77 8.82 10.99 -2.61
CA GLY A 77 9.52 10.61 -1.39
C GLY A 77 8.53 10.06 -0.38
N VAL A 78 8.28 10.81 0.70
CA VAL A 78 7.33 10.42 1.74
C VAL A 78 5.90 10.63 1.27
N ILE A 79 5.06 9.60 1.41
CA ILE A 79 3.62 9.66 1.15
C ILE A 79 2.91 10.00 2.46
N THR A 80 2.10 11.05 2.47
CA THR A 80 1.35 11.51 3.66
C THR A 80 -0.16 11.31 3.52
N ASP A 81 -0.61 10.83 2.36
CA ASP A 81 -2.00 10.55 2.04
C ASP A 81 -2.28 9.04 2.17
N TRP A 82 -3.10 8.68 3.16
CA TRP A 82 -3.47 7.29 3.44
C TRP A 82 -4.42 6.68 2.43
N ASP A 83 -5.26 7.49 1.80
CA ASP A 83 -6.17 6.99 0.78
C ASP A 83 -5.36 6.52 -0.44
N VAL A 84 -4.27 7.21 -0.76
CA VAL A 84 -3.32 6.78 -1.80
C VAL A 84 -2.71 5.41 -1.50
N PHE A 85 -2.28 5.16 -0.26
CA PHE A 85 -1.75 3.85 0.13
C PHE A 85 -2.83 2.77 0.14
N GLY A 86 -3.97 3.04 0.78
CA GLY A 86 -5.09 2.11 0.87
C GLY A 86 -5.60 1.71 -0.51
N GLN A 87 -5.72 2.66 -1.44
CA GLN A 87 -6.08 2.39 -2.82
C GLN A 87 -5.02 1.56 -3.56
N PHE A 88 -3.73 1.82 -3.35
CA PHE A 88 -2.67 1.01 -3.95
C PHE A 88 -2.74 -0.44 -3.48
N VAL A 89 -2.82 -0.68 -2.17
CA VAL A 89 -2.97 -2.03 -1.61
C VAL A 89 -4.24 -2.68 -2.12
N HIS A 90 -5.38 -1.97 -2.10
CA HIS A 90 -6.65 -2.50 -2.58
C HIS A 90 -6.61 -2.90 -4.07
N GLN A 91 -6.11 -2.01 -4.94
CA GLN A 91 -6.07 -2.24 -6.39
C GLN A 91 -5.06 -3.33 -6.77
N SER A 92 -3.91 -3.39 -6.11
CA SER A 92 -2.89 -4.42 -6.37
C SER A 92 -3.38 -5.81 -5.96
N THR A 93 -3.98 -5.94 -4.78
CA THR A 93 -4.39 -7.22 -4.21
C THR A 93 -5.68 -7.77 -4.82
N ARG A 94 -6.56 -6.90 -5.34
CA ARG A 94 -7.78 -7.30 -6.06
C ARG A 94 -7.63 -7.40 -7.56
N PHE A 95 -6.42 -7.26 -8.10
CA PHE A 95 -6.21 -7.45 -9.53
C PHE A 95 -6.62 -8.89 -9.93
N PRO A 96 -7.33 -9.11 -11.06
CA PRO A 96 -7.99 -10.40 -11.31
C PRO A 96 -7.06 -11.62 -11.33
N ALA A 97 -5.78 -11.45 -11.69
CA ALA A 97 -4.78 -12.53 -11.69
C ALA A 97 -4.06 -12.73 -10.35
N VAL A 98 -4.42 -11.98 -9.31
CA VAL A 98 -3.80 -12.06 -7.98
C VAL A 98 -4.60 -12.99 -7.09
N ARG A 99 -3.91 -13.88 -6.38
CA ARG A 99 -4.48 -14.86 -5.45
C ARG A 99 -3.80 -14.71 -4.09
N PRO A 100 -4.52 -14.45 -3.00
CA PRO A 100 -3.92 -14.46 -1.68
C PRO A 100 -3.39 -15.86 -1.36
N GLN A 101 -2.20 -15.94 -0.75
CA GLN A 101 -1.65 -17.20 -0.27
C GLN A 101 -1.53 -17.21 1.24
N ILE A 102 -0.87 -16.20 1.79
CA ILE A 102 -0.54 -16.12 3.20
C ILE A 102 -0.80 -14.68 3.64
N GLU A 103 -1.54 -14.54 4.72
CA GLU A 103 -1.73 -13.30 5.44
C GLU A 103 -1.31 -13.57 6.88
N TYR A 104 -0.46 -12.69 7.41
CA TYR A 104 -0.09 -12.75 8.82
C TYR A 104 0.16 -11.35 9.36
N GLY A 105 -0.10 -11.21 10.65
CA GLY A 105 0.13 -9.99 11.40
C GLY A 105 0.55 -10.33 12.82
N SER A 106 1.37 -9.46 13.39
CA SER A 106 1.80 -9.55 14.78
C SER A 106 1.94 -8.16 15.35
N GLU A 107 1.67 -8.04 16.64
CA GLU A 107 2.16 -6.92 17.43
C GLU A 107 3.61 -7.18 17.82
N LEU A 108 4.44 -6.14 17.78
CA LEU A 108 5.86 -6.19 18.12
C LEU A 108 6.15 -5.20 19.25
N ASP A 109 6.59 -5.70 20.40
CA ASP A 109 7.12 -4.85 21.45
C ASP A 109 8.52 -4.37 21.08
N LEU A 110 8.64 -3.08 20.81
CA LEU A 110 9.88 -2.41 20.46
C LEU A 110 10.42 -1.69 21.70
N ASN A 111 11.73 -1.78 21.95
CA ASN A 111 12.39 -1.10 23.06
C ASN A 111 13.13 0.18 22.64
N GLY A 112 13.13 0.50 21.34
CA GLY A 112 13.81 1.66 20.76
C GLY A 112 15.16 1.36 20.10
N ASP A 113 15.69 0.13 20.26
CA ASP A 113 16.92 -0.31 19.60
C ASP A 113 16.65 -0.83 18.18
N ARG A 114 17.55 -0.50 17.23
CA ARG A 114 17.41 -0.88 15.81
C ARG A 114 17.68 -2.36 15.56
N GLU A 115 18.59 -2.98 16.32
CA GLU A 115 18.87 -4.40 16.17
C GLU A 115 17.73 -5.22 16.76
N GLN A 116 17.20 -4.82 17.93
CA GLN A 116 15.99 -5.41 18.49
C GLN A 116 14.79 -5.30 17.54
N PHE A 117 14.63 -4.17 16.85
CA PHE A 117 13.60 -3.99 15.81
C PHE A 117 13.73 -5.04 14.70
N LYS A 118 14.94 -5.25 14.18
CA LYS A 118 15.18 -6.28 13.15
C LYS A 118 14.87 -7.67 13.67
N GLU A 119 15.38 -8.03 14.86
CA GLU A 119 15.13 -9.34 15.47
C GLU A 119 13.64 -9.60 15.71
N ALA A 120 12.89 -8.58 16.12
CA ALA A 120 11.45 -8.67 16.31
C ALA A 120 10.72 -8.98 14.99
N ILE A 121 11.09 -8.28 13.90
CA ILE A 121 10.55 -8.56 12.57
C ILE A 121 10.94 -9.96 12.13
N GLU A 122 12.23 -10.34 12.20
CA GLU A 122 12.70 -11.67 11.77
C GLU A 122 11.95 -12.81 12.48
N ARG A 123 11.65 -12.64 13.77
CA ARG A 123 10.90 -13.62 14.57
C ARG A 123 9.41 -13.67 14.21
N ALA A 124 8.80 -12.51 13.99
CA ALA A 124 7.38 -12.42 13.64
C ALA A 124 7.10 -12.81 12.19
N TYR A 125 8.13 -12.73 11.35
CA TYR A 125 8.05 -12.99 9.92
C TYR A 125 7.95 -14.49 9.64
N HIS A 126 6.97 -14.90 8.83
CA HIS A 126 6.74 -16.31 8.54
C HIS A 126 7.78 -16.87 7.54
N PRO A 127 8.59 -17.89 7.90
CA PRO A 127 9.75 -18.32 7.12
C PRO A 127 9.41 -18.98 5.78
N LYS A 128 8.14 -19.36 5.54
CA LYS A 128 7.72 -19.94 4.25
C LYS A 128 7.36 -18.90 3.19
N VAL A 129 7.40 -17.62 3.52
CA VAL A 129 7.02 -16.53 2.61
C VAL A 129 8.25 -16.04 1.84
N ASN A 130 9.32 -15.70 2.56
CA ASN A 130 10.52 -15.08 2.02
C ASN A 130 11.68 -15.19 3.03
N GLN A 131 12.82 -14.55 2.75
CA GLN A 131 13.97 -14.44 3.65
C GLN A 131 13.69 -13.42 4.76
N PRO A 132 13.40 -13.85 6.01
CA PRO A 132 12.99 -12.94 7.09
C PRO A 132 14.01 -11.82 7.34
N LYS A 133 15.30 -12.19 7.33
CA LYS A 133 16.43 -11.27 7.50
C LYS A 133 16.52 -10.22 6.40
N ALA A 134 16.21 -10.56 5.15
CA ALA A 134 16.22 -9.60 4.07
C ALA A 134 15.14 -8.53 4.26
N VAL A 135 13.92 -8.96 4.64
CA VAL A 135 12.79 -8.06 4.91
C VAL A 135 13.07 -7.17 6.12
N ALA A 136 13.56 -7.73 7.23
CA ALA A 136 13.90 -6.96 8.43
C ALA A 136 14.95 -5.88 8.15
N ASN A 137 16.02 -6.22 7.42
CA ASN A 137 17.03 -5.25 7.00
C ASN A 137 16.45 -4.18 6.06
N ALA A 138 15.56 -4.55 5.15
CA ALA A 138 14.95 -3.60 4.22
C ALA A 138 14.03 -2.62 4.94
N LEU A 139 13.24 -3.08 5.92
CA LEU A 139 12.39 -2.23 6.75
C LEU A 139 13.21 -1.32 7.68
N GLU A 140 14.31 -1.82 8.26
CA GLU A 140 15.19 -1.02 9.12
C GLU A 140 15.85 0.14 8.35
N LYS A 141 16.29 -0.12 7.12
CA LYS A 141 16.86 0.90 6.22
C LYS A 141 15.87 2.00 5.83
N LEU A 142 14.57 1.74 5.94
CA LEU A 142 13.54 2.76 5.69
C LEU A 142 13.37 3.73 6.86
N ILE A 143 13.89 3.41 8.05
CA ILE A 143 13.85 4.34 9.18
C ILE A 143 14.82 5.48 8.90
N PRO A 144 14.32 6.73 8.69
CA PRO A 144 15.20 7.85 8.44
C PRO A 144 16.19 8.02 9.59
N THR A 145 17.41 8.42 9.29
CA THR A 145 18.42 8.74 10.32
C THR A 145 18.21 10.15 10.87
N GLN A 146 17.74 11.07 10.02
CA GLN A 146 17.53 12.47 10.34
C GLN A 146 16.33 13.06 9.59
N LEU A 147 15.67 14.03 10.20
CA LEU A 147 14.65 14.89 9.60
C LEU A 147 14.99 16.36 9.88
N LEU A 148 14.24 17.29 9.30
CA LEU A 148 14.36 18.70 9.67
C LEU A 148 14.13 18.88 11.18
N PRO A 149 14.99 19.65 11.87
CA PRO A 149 14.71 20.08 13.24
C PRO A 149 13.31 20.70 13.35
N GLY A 150 12.51 20.22 14.30
CA GLY A 150 11.13 20.67 14.50
C GLY A 150 10.06 19.97 13.65
N ALA A 151 10.42 19.01 12.78
CA ALA A 151 9.45 18.16 12.12
C ALA A 151 8.57 17.43 13.15
N LYS A 152 7.25 17.42 12.91
CA LYS A 152 6.24 16.84 13.81
C LYS A 152 5.70 15.49 13.32
N ILE A 153 6.46 14.78 12.48
CA ILE A 153 6.07 13.46 11.96
C ILE A 153 6.40 12.41 13.01
N GLN A 154 5.38 11.79 13.61
CA GLN A 154 5.54 10.82 14.67
C GLN A 154 5.16 9.41 14.23
N PHE A 155 4.13 9.27 13.41
CA PHE A 155 3.59 7.97 13.02
C PHE A 155 4.03 7.60 11.61
N TRP A 156 4.73 6.48 11.48
CA TRP A 156 5.37 6.04 10.26
C TRP A 156 4.84 4.67 9.83
N VAL A 157 4.72 4.48 8.52
CA VAL A 157 4.60 3.17 7.91
C VAL A 157 5.78 2.92 7.00
N LEU A 158 6.51 1.85 7.31
CA LEU A 158 7.62 1.37 6.52
C LEU A 158 7.12 0.18 5.72
N MET A 159 7.08 0.30 4.40
CA MET A 159 6.61 -0.78 3.52
C MET A 159 7.76 -1.39 2.73
N HIS A 160 7.81 -2.70 2.66
CA HIS A 160 8.68 -3.44 1.77
C HIS A 160 7.84 -4.29 0.79
N ILE A 161 8.09 -4.14 -0.50
CA ILE A 161 7.48 -4.98 -1.55
C ILE A 161 8.54 -5.94 -2.07
N THR A 162 8.31 -7.25 -1.97
CA THR A 162 9.18 -8.23 -2.63
C THR A 162 8.47 -8.85 -3.83
N LEU A 163 9.12 -8.85 -4.98
CA LEU A 163 8.72 -9.65 -6.14
C LEU A 163 9.63 -10.87 -6.24
N LEU A 164 9.04 -12.07 -6.20
CA LEU A 164 9.76 -13.33 -6.23
C LEU A 164 9.44 -14.08 -7.54
N ASN A 165 10.49 -14.38 -8.30
CA ASN A 165 10.43 -15.17 -9.53
C ASN A 165 11.34 -16.41 -9.40
N GLU A 166 10.78 -17.49 -8.88
CA GLU A 166 11.50 -18.75 -8.74
C GLU A 166 11.38 -19.61 -10.00
N PRO A 167 12.50 -20.12 -10.56
CA PRO A 167 12.44 -21.02 -11.70
C PRO A 167 11.53 -22.22 -11.43
N ARG A 168 10.57 -22.48 -12.34
CA ARG A 168 9.58 -23.57 -12.26
C ARG A 168 8.48 -23.41 -11.20
N ARG A 169 8.44 -22.29 -10.49
CA ARG A 169 7.33 -21.92 -9.61
C ARG A 169 6.60 -20.71 -10.16
N ASP A 170 5.45 -20.42 -9.58
CA ASP A 170 4.68 -19.24 -9.95
C ASP A 170 5.36 -17.98 -9.42
N VAL A 171 5.16 -16.87 -10.15
CA VAL A 171 5.56 -15.55 -9.67
C VAL A 171 4.69 -15.19 -8.48
N THR A 172 5.32 -14.70 -7.43
CA THR A 172 4.63 -14.18 -6.25
C THR A 172 5.11 -12.77 -5.96
N PHE A 173 4.25 -11.97 -5.32
CA PHE A 173 4.70 -10.74 -4.70
C PHE A 173 4.19 -10.67 -3.28
N GLU A 174 4.88 -9.89 -2.48
CA GLU A 174 4.62 -9.74 -1.07
C GLU A 174 4.60 -8.27 -0.69
N LEU A 175 3.67 -7.92 0.19
CA LEU A 175 3.58 -6.62 0.84
C LEU A 175 3.83 -6.82 2.34
N ALA A 176 5.01 -6.46 2.81
CA ALA A 176 5.34 -6.37 4.23
C ALA A 176 5.31 -4.92 4.67
N TYR A 177 4.69 -4.61 5.81
CA TYR A 177 4.73 -3.26 6.35
C TYR A 177 4.62 -3.26 7.87
N ILE A 178 5.22 -2.24 8.47
CA ILE A 178 5.16 -1.99 9.91
C ILE A 178 4.70 -0.56 10.18
N ALA A 179 3.69 -0.42 11.02
CA ALA A 179 3.23 0.84 11.57
C ALA A 179 3.84 1.05 12.96
N LEU A 180 4.58 2.14 13.11
CA LEU A 180 5.31 2.47 14.34
C LEU A 180 5.44 3.98 14.56
N ARG A 181 5.71 4.36 15.80
CA ARG A 181 6.07 5.73 16.17
C ARG A 181 7.58 5.92 16.11
N LEU A 182 8.02 7.01 15.49
CA LEU A 182 9.38 7.49 15.55
C LEU A 182 9.41 8.83 16.28
N LYS A 183 10.51 9.12 16.97
CA LYS A 183 10.73 10.41 17.63
C LYS A 183 11.90 11.13 17.00
N THR A 184 11.66 12.38 16.64
CA THR A 184 12.67 13.31 16.13
C THR A 184 13.20 14.18 17.27
N ASP A 185 14.51 14.26 17.41
CA ASP A 185 15.13 15.26 18.29
C ASP A 185 14.89 16.66 17.72
N ARG A 186 14.35 17.56 18.55
CA ARG A 186 13.94 18.90 18.09
C ARG A 186 15.13 19.79 17.71
N LYS A 187 16.32 19.52 18.26
CA LYS A 187 17.52 20.32 18.01
C LYS A 187 18.33 19.76 16.86
N THR A 188 18.58 18.45 16.87
CA THR A 188 19.47 17.80 15.90
C THR A 188 18.72 17.21 14.71
N GLY A 189 17.41 17.00 14.81
CA GLY A 189 16.63 16.30 13.79
C GLY A 189 16.84 14.78 13.78
N ALA A 190 17.67 14.24 14.69
CA ALA A 190 17.96 12.80 14.74
C ALA A 190 16.68 12.00 15.02
N VAL A 191 16.47 10.92 14.27
CA VAL A 191 15.28 10.07 14.41
C VAL A 191 15.64 8.78 15.13
N LYS A 192 14.78 8.38 16.06
CA LYS A 192 14.90 7.11 16.78
C LYS A 192 13.56 6.41 16.92
N ILE A 193 13.63 5.08 17.03
CA ILE A 193 12.51 4.26 17.48
C ILE A 193 12.29 4.57 18.97
N VAL A 194 11.02 4.62 19.40
CA VAL A 194 10.67 4.74 20.82
C VAL A 194 10.09 3.43 21.34
N PRO A 195 10.18 3.17 22.67
CA PRO A 195 9.47 2.05 23.27
C PRO A 195 7.98 2.09 22.97
N GLN A 196 7.44 1.01 22.39
CA GLN A 196 6.03 0.92 21.96
C GLN A 196 5.67 -0.50 21.55
N THR A 197 4.38 -0.76 21.37
CA THR A 197 3.87 -1.90 20.62
C THR A 197 3.54 -1.45 19.20
N ALA A 198 4.27 -1.97 18.21
CA ALA A 198 4.09 -1.67 16.79
C ALA A 198 3.27 -2.75 16.09
N SER A 199 2.56 -2.40 15.02
CA SER A 199 1.78 -3.36 14.22
C SER A 199 2.55 -3.75 12.98
N PHE A 200 2.85 -5.04 12.84
CA PHE A 200 3.52 -5.61 11.68
C PHE A 200 2.56 -6.52 10.92
N SER A 201 2.56 -6.42 9.59
CA SER A 201 1.82 -7.31 8.71
C SER A 201 2.67 -7.68 7.51
N ALA A 202 2.54 -8.91 7.03
CA ALA A 202 2.92 -9.22 5.66
C ALA A 202 1.92 -10.14 4.96
N ASN A 203 1.78 -9.90 3.67
CA ASN A 203 0.80 -10.55 2.83
C ASN A 203 1.47 -11.03 1.55
N ALA A 204 1.40 -12.33 1.29
CA ALA A 204 1.96 -12.96 0.12
C ALA A 204 0.87 -13.32 -0.88
N TYR A 205 1.12 -13.01 -2.14
CA TYR A 205 0.18 -13.21 -3.23
C TYR A 205 0.83 -13.99 -4.36
N LYS A 206 0.13 -15.01 -4.85
CA LYS A 206 0.50 -15.75 -6.05
C LYS A 206 -0.22 -15.20 -7.26
N ILE A 207 0.48 -15.28 -8.39
CA ILE A 207 -0.03 -14.85 -9.67
C ILE A 207 -0.58 -16.06 -10.42
N ASP A 208 -1.84 -15.93 -10.84
CA ASP A 208 -2.53 -16.86 -11.71
C ASP A 208 -2.01 -16.70 -13.13
N SER A 209 -0.94 -17.44 -13.43
CA SER A 209 -0.27 -17.41 -14.72
C SER A 209 -1.21 -17.77 -15.87
N ASP A 210 -2.14 -18.70 -15.69
CA ASP A 210 -3.07 -19.09 -16.75
C ASP A 210 -4.06 -17.96 -17.06
N LEU A 211 -4.53 -17.24 -16.04
CA LEU A 211 -5.37 -16.07 -16.27
C LEU A 211 -4.60 -14.94 -16.97
N LEU A 212 -3.33 -14.71 -16.63
CA LEU A 212 -2.47 -13.76 -17.37
C LEU A 212 -2.39 -14.12 -18.86
N ILE A 213 -2.14 -15.40 -19.16
CA ILE A 213 -2.05 -15.91 -20.54
C ILE A 213 -3.36 -15.72 -21.30
N GLN A 214 -4.48 -16.13 -20.69
CA GLN A 214 -5.80 -16.03 -21.30
C GLN A 214 -6.21 -14.58 -21.57
N GLN A 215 -5.88 -13.65 -20.65
CA GLN A 215 -6.24 -12.24 -20.74
C GLN A 215 -5.13 -11.35 -21.32
N ALA A 216 -4.03 -11.92 -21.84
CA ALA A 216 -2.84 -11.18 -22.24
C ALA A 216 -3.13 -10.02 -23.21
N LYS A 217 -4.02 -10.23 -24.19
CA LYS A 217 -4.43 -9.17 -25.13
C LYS A 217 -5.17 -8.02 -24.43
N ASN A 218 -6.02 -8.33 -23.45
CA ASN A 218 -6.78 -7.33 -22.72
C ASN A 218 -5.87 -6.55 -21.77
N TYR A 219 -5.00 -7.24 -21.04
CA TYR A 219 -4.03 -6.59 -20.16
C TYR A 219 -3.04 -5.71 -20.94
N ALA A 220 -2.48 -6.19 -22.05
CA ALA A 220 -1.56 -5.42 -22.88
C ALA A 220 -2.17 -4.12 -23.44
N ARG A 221 -3.50 -4.04 -23.60
CA ARG A 221 -4.20 -2.81 -24.02
C ARG A 221 -4.39 -1.80 -22.88
N GLN A 222 -4.47 -2.28 -21.64
CA GLN A 222 -4.85 -1.47 -20.47
C GLN A 222 -3.68 -1.14 -19.54
N ILE A 223 -2.60 -1.92 -19.62
CA ILE A 223 -1.48 -1.89 -18.70
C ILE A 223 -0.21 -1.68 -19.53
N PRO A 224 0.44 -0.51 -19.41
CA PRO A 224 1.75 -0.31 -20.02
C PRO A 224 2.74 -1.31 -19.44
N THR A 225 3.60 -1.85 -20.28
CA THR A 225 4.58 -2.86 -19.87
C THR A 225 5.88 -2.22 -19.42
N PHE A 226 6.38 -2.66 -18.27
CA PHE A 226 7.61 -2.22 -17.64
C PHE A 226 8.49 -3.42 -17.31
N GLY A 227 9.81 -3.23 -17.36
CA GLY A 227 10.74 -4.22 -16.81
C GLY A 227 10.78 -4.17 -15.28
N VAL A 228 11.22 -5.26 -14.66
CA VAL A 228 11.33 -5.39 -13.19
C VAL A 228 12.16 -4.26 -12.59
N ARG A 229 13.27 -3.88 -13.23
CA ARG A 229 14.10 -2.74 -12.80
C ARG A 229 13.33 -1.41 -12.69
N THR A 230 12.37 -1.17 -13.57
CA THR A 230 11.55 0.06 -13.53
C THR A 230 10.63 0.03 -12.31
N PHE A 231 10.03 -1.12 -12.02
CA PHE A 231 9.23 -1.33 -10.81
C PHE A 231 10.07 -1.08 -9.55
N LEU A 232 11.27 -1.65 -9.49
CA LEU A 232 12.15 -1.49 -8.32
C LEU A 232 12.48 -0.02 -8.04
N ARG A 233 12.76 0.73 -9.10
CA ARG A 233 13.06 2.16 -8.97
C ARG A 233 11.83 2.97 -8.59
N GLU A 234 10.71 2.77 -9.27
CA GLU A 234 9.55 3.68 -9.18
C GLU A 234 8.70 3.50 -7.90
N LEU A 235 8.70 2.29 -7.33
CA LEU A 235 7.96 2.00 -6.09
C LEU A 235 8.83 2.06 -4.83
N SER A 236 10.09 2.47 -4.94
CA SER A 236 11.03 2.63 -3.83
C SER A 236 11.33 4.10 -3.53
N THR A 237 11.42 4.43 -2.25
CA THR A 237 12.05 5.64 -1.71
C THR A 237 13.54 5.43 -1.45
N ALA A 238 13.98 4.17 -1.27
CA ALA A 238 15.29 3.81 -0.72
C ALA A 238 16.49 3.99 -1.69
N ASP A 239 16.24 4.07 -3.00
CA ASP A 239 17.29 4.36 -3.99
C ASP A 239 17.69 5.86 -4.01
N ARG A 240 17.14 6.67 -3.10
CA ARG A 240 17.58 8.04 -2.87
C ARG A 240 18.55 8.04 -1.69
N GLU A 241 19.83 8.22 -1.99
CA GLU A 241 20.92 8.30 -0.98
C GLU A 241 20.65 9.35 0.11
N GLU A 242 19.75 10.31 -0.16
CA GLU A 242 19.08 11.09 0.87
C GLU A 242 17.56 11.02 0.63
N LEU A 243 16.80 10.64 1.67
CA LEU A 243 15.41 11.09 1.84
C LEU A 243 15.51 12.62 1.97
N ASP A 244 15.66 13.28 0.82
CA ASP A 244 16.14 14.63 0.68
C ASP A 244 15.26 15.54 1.53
N VAL A 245 15.85 15.97 2.65
CA VAL A 245 15.20 16.66 3.76
C VAL A 245 14.55 17.97 3.27
N GLN A 246 15.01 18.50 2.14
CA GLN A 246 14.42 19.63 1.43
C GLN A 246 13.07 19.32 0.76
N ARG A 247 12.82 18.08 0.31
CA ARG A 247 11.53 17.69 -0.30
C ARG A 247 10.47 17.38 0.74
N LEU A 248 10.87 16.87 1.91
CA LEU A 248 9.98 16.81 3.07
C LEU A 248 9.46 18.20 3.45
N LYS A 249 10.29 19.24 3.31
CA LYS A 249 9.89 20.64 3.52
C LYS A 249 8.77 21.07 2.57
N SER A 250 8.90 20.80 1.27
CA SER A 250 7.87 21.18 0.30
C SER A 250 6.58 20.37 0.44
N CYS A 251 6.64 19.10 0.85
CA CYS A 251 5.46 18.29 1.16
C CYS A 251 4.73 18.77 2.43
N LEU A 252 5.47 19.16 3.47
CA LEU A 252 4.90 19.68 4.71
C LEU A 252 4.38 21.12 4.56
N GLU A 253 5.03 21.96 3.73
CA GLU A 253 4.62 23.34 3.48
C GLU A 253 3.51 23.46 2.42
N GLY A 254 3.46 22.53 1.45
CA GLY A 254 2.43 22.49 0.39
C GLY A 254 1.04 22.14 0.91
N ASN A 255 0.93 21.15 1.80
CA ASN A 255 -0.35 20.76 2.41
C ASN A 255 -0.96 21.84 3.32
N VAL A 256 -0.17 22.84 3.76
CA VAL A 256 -0.68 23.99 4.52
C VAL A 256 -1.30 25.06 3.61
N LYS A 257 -0.92 25.12 2.32
CA LYS A 257 -1.50 26.07 1.36
C LYS A 257 -2.82 25.57 0.79
N ASP A 258 -2.89 24.30 0.37
CA ASP A 258 -4.12 23.75 -0.22
C ASP A 258 -5.28 23.69 0.79
N ASN A 259 -5.00 23.53 2.09
CA ASN A 259 -6.02 23.56 3.13
C ASN A 259 -6.51 24.99 3.47
N LYS A 260 -5.69 26.02 3.25
CA LYS A 260 -6.09 27.43 3.45
C LYS A 260 -6.94 27.97 2.31
N ASP A 261 -6.78 27.43 1.10
CA ASP A 261 -7.57 27.83 -0.05
C ASP A 261 -8.96 27.18 -0.02
N HIS A 262 -9.09 25.95 0.51
CA HIS A 262 -10.41 25.36 0.79
C HIS A 262 -11.16 26.00 1.98
N GLU A 263 -10.45 26.56 2.97
CA GLU A 263 -11.09 27.27 4.08
C GLU A 263 -11.64 28.65 3.67
N LYS A 264 -11.14 29.25 2.59
CA LYS A 264 -11.68 30.50 2.03
C LYS A 264 -12.97 30.31 1.23
N ASP A 265 -13.13 29.17 0.57
CA ASP A 265 -14.34 28.87 -0.20
C ASP A 265 -15.55 28.50 0.69
N LEU A 266 -15.30 28.03 1.92
CA LEU A 266 -16.35 27.73 2.90
C LEU A 266 -16.85 28.95 3.68
N VAL A 267 -16.13 30.08 3.65
CA VAL A 267 -16.53 31.32 4.35
C VAL A 267 -17.43 32.21 3.47
N TYR A 268 -17.50 31.97 2.15
CA TYR A 268 -18.30 32.80 1.24
C TYR A 268 -19.75 32.32 0.98
N SER A 269 -20.18 31.21 1.59
CA SER A 269 -21.51 30.61 1.33
C SER A 269 -22.51 30.69 2.50
N ARG A 270 -22.25 31.51 3.53
CA ARG A 270 -23.14 31.67 4.70
C ARG A 270 -23.63 33.10 4.89
N SER A 271 -24.37 33.61 3.90
CA SER A 271 -25.28 34.75 4.09
C SER A 271 -26.43 34.66 3.07
N GLY A 272 -27.56 34.11 3.48
CA GLY A 272 -28.70 33.97 2.56
C GLY A 272 -29.90 33.22 3.11
N GLN A 273 -30.60 33.88 4.05
CA GLN A 273 -32.06 33.89 4.23
C GLN A 273 -32.88 32.60 4.44
N HIS A 274 -33.57 32.64 5.58
CA HIS A 274 -34.84 32.02 5.94
C HIS A 274 -35.91 31.97 4.82
N SER A 275 -36.58 30.81 4.72
CA SER A 275 -38.05 30.70 4.80
C SER A 275 -38.49 29.23 4.90
N SER A 276 -39.20 28.88 5.97
CA SER A 276 -40.07 27.68 6.06
C SER A 276 -41.38 27.94 5.30
N PRO A 277 -42.09 26.91 4.81
CA PRO A 277 -43.14 26.22 5.59
C PRO A 277 -43.25 24.69 5.32
N SER A 278 -43.50 23.86 6.34
CA SER A 278 -44.80 23.30 6.79
C SER A 278 -45.35 22.10 5.99
N HIS A 279 -45.46 20.95 6.69
CA HIS A 279 -46.45 19.86 6.65
C HIS A 279 -47.06 19.35 5.33
N ALA A 280 -46.95 18.02 5.10
CA ALA A 280 -48.12 17.13 4.96
C ALA A 280 -47.74 15.63 5.03
N PHE A 281 -48.53 14.88 5.80
CA PHE A 281 -48.62 13.42 5.91
C PHE A 281 -49.40 12.81 4.73
N PHE A 282 -49.17 11.51 4.45
CA PHE A 282 -50.06 10.41 3.96
C PHE A 282 -49.19 9.44 3.12
N SER A 283 -48.87 8.21 3.56
CA SER A 283 -49.67 6.98 3.67
C SER A 283 -50.14 6.37 2.34
N SER A 284 -49.64 5.14 2.12
CA SER A 284 -50.14 4.01 1.31
C SER A 284 -50.29 4.25 -0.21
N SER A 285 -50.16 3.29 -1.14
CA SER A 285 -50.33 1.84 -1.09
C SER A 285 -49.64 1.20 -2.29
N SER A 286 -49.34 -0.08 -2.14
CA SER A 286 -48.97 -1.10 -3.13
C SER A 286 -49.70 -1.02 -4.48
N GLN A 287 -49.04 -1.43 -5.56
CA GLN A 287 -49.56 -2.50 -6.44
C GLN A 287 -48.48 -3.05 -7.38
N LEU A 288 -48.29 -4.37 -7.26
CA LEU A 288 -47.76 -5.25 -8.30
C LEU A 288 -48.64 -5.16 -9.56
N LYS A 289 -48.02 -5.23 -10.74
CA LYS A 289 -48.63 -5.88 -11.90
C LYS A 289 -47.56 -6.58 -12.74
N VAL A 290 -47.69 -7.90 -12.78
CA VAL A 290 -47.10 -8.83 -13.74
C VAL A 290 -48.05 -8.95 -14.93
N GLN A 291 -47.49 -9.02 -16.15
CA GLN A 291 -47.96 -9.62 -17.42
C GLN A 291 -47.36 -8.79 -18.58
N ASN A 292 -46.70 -9.34 -19.60
CA ASN A 292 -46.72 -10.69 -20.18
C ASN A 292 -45.32 -11.29 -20.33
#